data_AF-A0A9D4J506-F1
#
_entry.id   AF-A0A9D4J506-F1
#
_cell.length_a   1.000
_cell.length_b   1.000
_cell.length_c   1.000
_cell.angle_alpha   90.00
_cell.angle_beta   90.00
_cell.angle_gamma   90.00
#
_symmetry.space_group_name_H-M   'P 1'
#
loop_
_entity.id
_entity.type
_entity.pdbx_description
1 polymer ?
#
loop_
_entity_poly.entity_id
_entity_poly.type
_entity_poly.pdbx_seq_one_letter_code
_entity_poly.pdbx_strand_id
1 'polypeptide(L)'
;MALKWVLEHQFLFLKALFFVMMDLTGEVSSGAVDLARANLDILLTMCAGRLEGEQATEEMLAVQTKSFHDITYELVRQVTSPNTTVRETVSTNQPHIPMLAFNL
;
A
#
# COMPACT_ATOMS: atom_id res chain seq x y z
N MET A 1 -13.30 15.70 10.73
CA MET A 1 -14.07 14.48 11.07
C MET A 1 -13.85 13.31 10.12
N ALA A 2 -14.10 13.42 8.81
CA ALA A 2 -14.01 12.26 7.90
C ALA A 2 -12.59 11.65 7.80
N LEU A 3 -11.56 12.48 7.64
CA LEU A 3 -10.17 11.99 7.49
C LEU A 3 -9.65 11.26 8.74
N LYS A 4 -10.00 11.74 9.94
CA LYS A 4 -9.63 11.09 11.21
C LYS A 4 -10.10 9.63 11.23
N TRP A 5 -11.36 9.40 10.89
CA TRP A 5 -11.94 8.07 10.84
C TRP A 5 -11.23 7.18 9.80
N VAL A 6 -10.92 7.74 8.62
CA VAL A 6 -10.15 7.01 7.60
C VAL A 6 -8.77 6.63 8.12
N LEU A 7 -8.04 7.54 8.78
CA LEU A 7 -6.72 7.27 9.35
C LEU A 7 -6.78 6.20 10.46
N GLU A 8 -7.81 6.24 11.32
CA GLU A 8 -8.04 5.25 12.37
C GLU A 8 -8.34 3.85 11.83
N HIS A 9 -8.93 3.75 10.63
CA HIS A 9 -9.31 2.48 9.99
C HIS A 9 -8.40 2.12 8.81
N GLN A 10 -7.38 2.92 8.52
CA GLN A 10 -6.53 2.79 7.33
C GLN A 10 -5.90 1.39 7.24
N PHE A 11 -5.44 0.86 8.37
CA PHE A 11 -4.85 -0.48 8.46
C PHE A 11 -5.82 -1.57 8.04
N LEU A 12 -7.09 -1.48 8.45
CA LEU A 12 -8.12 -2.44 8.06
C LEU A 12 -8.37 -2.40 6.55
N PHE A 13 -8.47 -1.20 5.97
CA PHE A 13 -8.62 -1.05 4.52
C PHE A 13 -7.42 -1.60 3.76
N LEU A 14 -6.20 -1.34 4.21
CA LEU A 14 -4.99 -1.91 3.63
C LEU A 14 -5.06 -3.44 3.58
N LYS A 15 -5.39 -4.08 4.71
CA LYS A 15 -5.49 -5.55 4.80
C LYS A 15 -6.57 -6.11 3.88
N ALA A 16 -7.71 -5.43 3.77
CA ALA A 16 -8.79 -5.84 2.87
C ALA A 16 -8.36 -5.76 1.39
N LEU A 17 -7.69 -4.68 0.99
CA LEU A 17 -7.19 -4.52 -0.38
C LEU A 17 -6.10 -5.54 -0.72
N PHE A 18 -5.23 -5.85 0.25
CA PHE A 18 -4.25 -6.92 0.16
C PHE A 18 -4.86 -8.30 -0.01
N PHE A 19 -5.92 -8.61 0.73
CA PHE A 19 -6.64 -9.87 0.57
C PHE A 19 -7.21 -10.03 -0.84
N VAL A 20 -7.77 -8.95 -1.40
CA VAL A 20 -8.27 -8.96 -2.80
C VAL A 20 -7.14 -9.21 -3.79
N MET A 21 -5.97 -8.57 -3.60
CA MET A 21 -4.86 -8.65 -4.56
C MET A 21 -3.97 -9.90 -4.40
N MET A 22 -3.99 -10.57 -3.25
CA MET A 22 -3.14 -11.73 -2.99
C MET A 22 -3.94 -13.02 -2.90
N ASP A 23 -4.99 -13.05 -2.10
CA ASP A 23 -5.73 -14.28 -1.79
C ASP A 23 -6.86 -14.54 -2.79
N LEU A 24 -7.50 -13.50 -3.33
CA LEU A 24 -8.62 -13.63 -4.27
C LEU A 24 -8.20 -13.58 -5.75
N THR A 25 -6.92 -13.50 -6.06
CA THR A 25 -6.43 -13.46 -7.44
C THR A 25 -6.78 -14.77 -8.15
N GLY A 26 -7.56 -14.66 -9.24
CA GLY A 26 -8.09 -15.82 -9.98
C GLY A 26 -9.48 -16.29 -9.52
N GLU A 27 -9.94 -15.84 -8.34
CA GLU A 27 -11.31 -16.07 -7.86
C GLU A 27 -12.27 -14.92 -8.22
N VAL A 28 -11.72 -13.70 -8.37
CA VAL A 28 -12.48 -12.50 -8.79
C VAL A 28 -12.09 -12.05 -10.19
N SER A 29 -12.90 -11.15 -10.77
CA SER A 29 -12.59 -10.56 -12.07
C SER A 29 -11.31 -9.73 -12.03
N SER A 30 -10.58 -9.67 -13.15
CA SER A 30 -9.39 -8.83 -13.27
C SER A 30 -9.67 -7.37 -12.93
N GLY A 31 -10.84 -6.85 -13.35
CA GLY A 31 -11.27 -5.49 -13.03
C GLY A 31 -11.45 -5.23 -11.52
N ALA A 32 -11.79 -6.24 -10.71
CA ALA A 32 -11.85 -6.09 -9.26
C ALA A 32 -10.45 -5.96 -8.64
N VAL A 33 -9.48 -6.72 -9.14
CA VAL A 33 -8.07 -6.62 -8.72
C VAL A 33 -7.47 -5.28 -9.12
N ASP A 34 -7.75 -4.81 -10.35
CA ASP A 34 -7.30 -3.51 -10.83
C ASP A 34 -7.90 -2.36 -10.01
N LEU A 35 -9.19 -2.44 -9.66
CA LEU A 35 -9.83 -1.47 -8.79
C LEU A 35 -9.26 -1.49 -7.37
N ALA A 36 -8.94 -2.67 -6.83
CA ALA A 36 -8.29 -2.78 -5.53
C ALA A 36 -6.91 -2.10 -5.52
N ARG A 37 -6.12 -2.25 -6.59
CA ARG A 37 -4.84 -1.56 -6.75
C ARG A 37 -5.02 -0.04 -6.82
N ALA A 38 -5.98 0.44 -7.62
CA ALA A 38 -6.28 1.86 -7.72
C ALA A 38 -6.75 2.46 -6.38
N ASN A 39 -7.61 1.74 -5.64
CA ASN A 39 -8.09 2.17 -4.34
C ASN A 39 -6.97 2.19 -3.28
N LEU A 40 -6.00 1.28 -3.37
CA LEU A 40 -4.83 1.30 -2.49
C LEU A 40 -4.01 2.57 -2.71
N ASP A 41 -3.75 2.94 -3.97
CA ASP A 41 -3.00 4.14 -4.31
C ASP A 41 -3.71 5.42 -3.81
N ILE A 42 -5.03 5.50 -4.00
CA ILE A 42 -5.86 6.58 -3.48
C ILE A 42 -5.80 6.66 -1.95
N LEU A 43 -5.92 5.52 -1.25
CA LEU A 43 -5.87 5.47 0.21
C LEU A 43 -4.52 5.98 0.74
N LEU A 44 -3.41 5.50 0.17
CA LEU A 44 -2.07 5.89 0.60
C LEU A 44 -1.81 7.38 0.34
N THR A 45 -2.15 7.85 -0.86
CA THR A 45 -1.94 9.26 -1.25
C THR A 45 -2.78 10.22 -0.39
N MET A 46 -4.04 9.88 -0.14
CA MET A 46 -4.93 10.69 0.69
C MET A 46 -4.42 10.80 2.13
N CYS A 47 -3.99 9.67 2.71
CA CYS A 47 -3.51 9.66 4.09
C CYS A 47 -2.13 10.31 4.23
N ALA A 48 -1.31 10.32 3.17
CA ALA A 48 0.02 10.97 3.13
C ALA A 48 -0.01 12.49 2.92
N GLY A 49 -1.19 13.05 2.66
CA GLY A 49 -1.38 14.49 2.56
C GLY A 49 -0.92 15.20 3.84
N ARG A 50 -0.23 16.33 3.67
CA ARG A 50 0.11 17.21 4.79
C ARG A 50 -1.17 17.72 5.43
N LEU A 51 -1.27 17.60 6.76
CA LEU A 51 -2.37 18.22 7.51
C LEU A 51 -2.19 19.74 7.51
N GLU A 52 -3.21 20.47 7.07
CA GLU A 52 -3.20 21.93 6.96
C GLU A 52 -4.39 22.55 7.70
N GLY A 53 -4.25 23.82 8.11
CA GLY A 53 -5.31 24.59 8.76
C GLY A 53 -5.87 23.93 10.02
N GLU A 54 -7.20 23.82 10.09
CA GLU A 54 -7.93 23.22 11.22
C GLU A 54 -7.62 21.74 11.48
N GLN A 55 -6.99 21.03 10.54
CA GLN A 55 -6.60 19.63 10.70
C GLN A 55 -5.21 19.46 11.32
N ALA A 56 -4.40 20.52 11.42
CA ALA A 56 -3.06 20.47 11.98
C ALA A 56 -3.06 20.51 13.53
N THR A 57 -4.02 19.82 14.15
CA THR A 57 -4.07 19.65 15.61
C THR A 57 -3.11 18.55 16.04
N GLU A 58 -2.61 18.64 17.27
CA GLU A 58 -1.72 17.62 17.84
C GLU A 58 -2.36 16.23 17.85
N GLU A 59 -3.67 16.16 18.13
CA GLU A 59 -4.45 14.91 18.08
C GLU A 59 -4.46 14.29 16.68
N MET A 60 -4.73 15.09 15.65
CA MET A 60 -4.76 14.61 14.26
C MET A 60 -3.37 14.17 13.79
N LEU A 61 -2.32 14.89 14.17
CA LEU A 61 -0.93 14.52 13.90
C LEU A 61 -0.56 13.19 14.56
N ALA A 62 -1.01 12.97 15.81
CA ALA A 62 -0.78 11.71 16.51
C ALA A 62 -1.49 10.53 15.83
N VAL A 63 -2.76 10.72 15.42
CA VAL A 63 -3.54 9.71 14.69
C VAL A 63 -2.89 9.40 13.34
N GLN A 64 -2.47 10.42 12.59
CA GLN A 64 -1.76 10.23 11.32
C GLN A 64 -0.44 9.48 11.54
N THR A 65 0.40 9.93 12.48
CA THR A 65 1.70 9.31 12.75
C THR A 65 1.57 7.83 13.12
N LYS A 66 0.61 7.50 13.99
CA LYS A 66 0.33 6.10 14.36
C LYS A 66 -0.08 5.28 13.15
N SER A 67 -1.03 5.80 12.37
CA SER A 67 -1.52 5.10 11.17
C SER A 67 -0.39 4.87 10.15
N PHE A 68 0.47 5.87 9.95
CA PHE A 68 1.65 5.76 9.09
C PHE A 68 2.61 4.68 9.54
N HIS A 69 2.87 4.61 10.85
CA HIS A 69 3.73 3.58 11.41
C HIS A 69 3.18 2.17 11.14
N ASP A 70 1.90 1.94 11.45
CA ASP A 70 1.25 0.64 11.29
C ASP A 70 1.21 0.19 9.81
N ILE A 71 0.90 1.13 8.91
CA ILE A 71 0.86 0.90 7.46
C ILE A 71 2.25 0.62 6.89
N THR A 72 3.26 1.43 7.27
CA THR A 72 4.64 1.25 6.79
C THR A 72 5.19 -0.09 7.24
N TYR A 73 4.95 -0.47 8.50
CA TYR A 73 5.36 -1.76 9.03
C TYR A 73 4.75 -2.92 8.23
N GLU A 74 3.45 -2.88 7.95
CA GLU A 74 2.80 -3.94 7.17
C GLU A 74 3.26 -3.96 5.70
N LEU A 75 3.46 -2.80 5.06
CA LEU A 75 4.02 -2.73 3.71
C LEU A 75 5.40 -3.38 3.63
N VAL A 76 6.29 -3.05 4.58
CA VAL A 76 7.61 -3.67 4.68
C VAL A 76 7.50 -5.18 4.89
N ARG A 77 6.58 -5.64 5.75
CA ARG A 77 6.32 -7.08 5.93
C ARG A 77 5.87 -7.76 4.65
N GLN A 78 5.02 -7.13 3.84
CA GLN A 78 4.57 -7.72 2.59
C GLN A 78 5.68 -7.77 1.54
N VAL A 79 6.50 -6.72 1.41
CA VAL A 79 7.64 -6.68 0.48
C VAL A 79 8.74 -7.67 0.85
N THR A 80 8.95 -7.88 2.16
CA THR A 80 9.91 -8.88 2.67
C THR A 80 9.34 -10.28 2.77
N SER A 81 8.01 -10.44 2.59
CA SER A 81 7.39 -11.75 2.54
C SER A 81 7.78 -12.46 1.24
N PRO A 82 7.89 -13.80 1.23
CA PRO A 82 8.26 -14.56 0.05
C PRO A 82 7.18 -14.58 -1.06
N ASN A 83 6.16 -13.70 -1.01
CA ASN A 83 5.07 -13.68 -1.98
C ASN A 83 5.56 -13.13 -3.33
N THR A 84 5.57 -14.01 -4.32
CA THR A 84 6.33 -13.93 -5.58
C THR A 84 5.83 -12.89 -6.60
N THR A 85 4.80 -12.11 -6.30
CA THR A 85 4.13 -11.22 -7.27
C THR A 85 5.01 -10.05 -7.74
N VAL A 86 6.06 -9.68 -7.00
CA VAL A 86 7.00 -8.61 -7.41
C VAL A 86 8.05 -9.11 -8.41
N ARG A 87 8.26 -10.44 -8.52
CA ARG A 87 9.28 -11.00 -9.43
C ARG A 87 8.83 -10.94 -10.90
N GLU A 88 7.52 -11.03 -11.14
CA GLU A 88 6.96 -11.04 -12.50
C GLU A 88 6.84 -9.64 -13.12
N THR A 89 6.63 -8.59 -12.32
CA THR A 89 6.60 -7.19 -12.81
C THR A 89 7.95 -6.71 -13.30
N VAL A 90 9.06 -7.28 -12.80
CA VAL A 90 10.42 -7.03 -13.31
C VAL A 90 10.73 -7.86 -14.56
N SER A 91 10.09 -9.03 -14.71
CA SER A 91 10.38 -9.97 -15.80
C SER A 91 9.70 -9.63 -17.13
N THR A 92 8.69 -8.76 -17.13
CA THR A 92 7.85 -8.53 -18.31
C THR A 92 8.20 -7.25 -19.10
N ASN A 93 9.08 -6.38 -18.58
CA ASN A 93 9.41 -5.09 -19.21
C ASN A 93 10.91 -4.77 -19.32
N GLN A 94 11.76 -5.71 -19.78
CA GLN A 94 13.00 -5.32 -20.47
C GLN A 94 13.66 -6.45 -21.29
N PRO A 95 13.79 -6.34 -22.62
CA PRO A 95 14.97 -6.79 -23.31
C PRO A 95 16.04 -5.69 -23.19
N HIS A 96 17.28 -6.08 -22.89
CA HIS A 96 18.45 -5.21 -22.70
C HIS A 96 18.59 -4.58 -21.31
N ILE A 97 19.33 -5.23 -20.41
CA ILE A 97 20.56 -4.70 -19.79
C ILE A 97 21.40 -5.94 -19.38
N PRO A 98 22.69 -6.02 -19.75
CA PRO A 98 23.49 -7.22 -19.49
C PRO A 98 23.86 -7.37 -18.02
N MET A 99 23.91 -8.63 -17.59
CA MET A 99 24.49 -9.10 -16.33
C MET A 99 25.75 -8.31 -15.98
N LEU A 100 25.75 -7.64 -14.83
CA LEU A 100 26.96 -7.36 -14.04
C LEU A 100 26.54 -6.72 -12.70
N ALA A 101 27.02 -7.33 -11.61
CA ALA A 101 26.99 -6.86 -10.22
C ALA A 101 25.60 -6.93 -9.56
N PHE A 102 25.41 -7.67 -8.47
CA PHE A 102 26.22 -7.65 -7.26
C PHE A 102 26.15 -9.02 -6.56
N ASN A 103 27.33 -9.64 -6.39
CA ASN A 103 27.64 -10.36 -5.16
C ASN A 103 27.89 -9.29 -4.09
N LEU A 104 26.98 -9.14 -3.13
CA LEU A 104 27.26 -8.84 -1.71
C LEU A 104 26.07 -9.34 -0.89
#